data_AF-A0A550GZ73-F1
#
_entry.id   AF-A0A550GZ73-F1
#
_cell.length_a   1.000
_cell.length_b   1.000
_cell.length_c   1.000
_cell.angle_alpha   90.00
_cell.angle_beta   90.00
_cell.angle_gamma   90.00
#
_symmetry.space_group_name_H-M   'P 1'
#
loop_
_entity.id
_entity.type
_entity.pdbx_description
1 polymer ?
#
loop_
_entity_poly.entity_id
_entity_poly.type
_entity_poly.pdbx_seq_one_letter_code
_entity_poly.pdbx_strand_id
1 'polypeptide(L)'
;MIVDDQACRIVGITKSKPGKHGAAKARIVAIGVFDGVKRSLVKPVDANAEIPMIDKRPGQVFSVNPNGIQIMDLETYEYVDAPFPEEEDLKSKLTVGAEIEYWKILGRIKIVRVK
;
A
#
# COMPACT_ATOMS: atom_id res chain seq x y z
N MET A 1 -0.02 -7.74 -3.95
CA MET A 1 0.08 -8.04 -5.40
C MET A 1 -0.25 -6.78 -6.19
N ILE A 2 0.19 -6.68 -7.43
CA ILE A 2 -0.18 -5.59 -8.34
C ILE A 2 -1.39 -6.04 -9.18
N VAL A 3 -2.43 -5.21 -9.25
CA VAL A 3 -3.61 -5.43 -10.08
C VAL A 3 -3.98 -4.08 -10.70
N ASP A 4 -4.08 -4.01 -12.03
CA ASP A 4 -4.36 -2.79 -12.78
C ASP A 4 -3.42 -1.62 -12.35
N ASP A 5 -2.12 -1.90 -12.33
CA ASP A 5 -1.04 -0.97 -11.91
C ASP A 5 -1.15 -0.44 -10.47
N GLN A 6 -2.04 -1.01 -9.65
CA GLN A 6 -2.19 -0.65 -8.25
C GLN A 6 -1.63 -1.72 -7.31
N ALA A 7 -0.82 -1.29 -6.34
CA ALA A 7 -0.43 -2.14 -5.23
C ALA A 7 -1.67 -2.47 -4.37
N CYS A 8 -1.97 -3.75 -4.21
CA CYS A 8 -3.14 -4.25 -3.53
C CYS A 8 -2.80 -5.24 -2.40
N ARG A 9 -3.55 -5.15 -1.31
CA ARG A 9 -3.61 -6.16 -0.24
C ARG A 9 -4.59 -7.25 -0.63
N ILE A 10 -4.17 -8.51 -0.60
CA ILE A 10 -5.06 -9.65 -0.85
C ILE A 10 -5.97 -9.82 0.37
N VAL A 11 -7.27 -9.93 0.14
CA VAL A 11 -8.29 -10.11 1.18
C VAL A 11 -9.06 -11.42 1.05
N GLY A 12 -8.91 -12.13 -0.07
CA GLY A 12 -9.50 -13.45 -0.25
C GLY A 12 -8.90 -14.19 -1.43
N ILE A 13 -8.80 -15.52 -1.30
CA ILE A 13 -8.38 -16.42 -2.38
C ILE A 13 -9.34 -17.62 -2.37
N THR A 14 -10.00 -17.87 -3.50
CA THR A 14 -10.83 -19.05 -3.71
C THR A 14 -10.24 -19.90 -4.82
N LYS A 15 -9.98 -21.18 -4.55
CA LYS A 15 -9.43 -22.13 -5.52
C LYS A 15 -10.55 -22.96 -6.13
N SER A 16 -10.42 -23.28 -7.42
CA SER A 16 -11.36 -24.15 -8.14
C SER A 16 -10.63 -25.00 -9.17
N LYS A 17 -11.16 -26.17 -9.51
CA LYS A 17 -10.67 -27.01 -10.62
C LYS A 17 -11.84 -27.31 -11.55
N PRO A 18 -11.99 -26.59 -12.68
CA PRO A 18 -13.12 -26.80 -13.58
C PRO A 18 -12.98 -28.13 -14.33
N GLY A 19 -13.72 -29.15 -13.88
CA GLY A 19 -13.71 -30.48 -14.49
C GLY A 19 -12.52 -31.37 -14.08
N LYS A 20 -12.60 -32.66 -14.46
CA LYS A 20 -11.64 -33.69 -14.04
C LYS A 20 -10.20 -33.40 -14.49
N HIS A 21 -10.04 -32.86 -15.70
CA HIS A 21 -8.75 -32.55 -16.34
C HIS A 21 -8.43 -31.06 -16.43
N GLY A 22 -9.29 -30.18 -15.89
CA GLY A 22 -9.03 -28.74 -15.96
C GLY A 22 -7.88 -28.31 -15.04
N ALA A 23 -7.20 -27.23 -15.44
CA ALA A 23 -6.21 -26.57 -14.61
C ALA A 23 -6.86 -25.96 -13.36
N ALA A 24 -6.14 -26.00 -12.24
CA ALA A 24 -6.58 -25.29 -11.05
C ALA A 24 -6.52 -23.78 -11.30
N LYS A 25 -7.56 -23.08 -10.85
CA LYS A 25 -7.70 -21.62 -10.95
C LYS A 25 -7.80 -21.03 -9.55
N ALA A 26 -7.18 -19.88 -9.35
CA ALA A 26 -7.37 -19.04 -8.17
C ALA A 26 -8.16 -17.79 -8.57
N ARG A 27 -9.28 -17.55 -7.89
CA ARG A 27 -9.93 -16.24 -7.83
C ARG A 27 -9.33 -15.49 -6.65
N ILE A 28 -8.67 -14.37 -6.92
CA ILE A 28 -8.06 -13.51 -5.91
C ILE A 28 -8.87 -12.24 -5.81
N VAL A 29 -9.27 -11.88 -4.59
CA VAL A 29 -9.90 -10.61 -4.26
C VAL A 29 -8.87 -9.78 -3.50
N ALA A 30 -8.63 -8.56 -3.97
CA ALA A 30 -7.66 -7.64 -3.38
C ALA A 30 -8.25 -6.24 -3.24
N ILE A 31 -7.70 -5.44 -2.34
CA ILE A 31 -8.08 -4.04 -2.11
C ILE A 31 -6.85 -3.18 -2.33
N GLY A 32 -6.96 -2.13 -3.15
CA GLY A 32 -5.86 -1.21 -3.40
C GLY A 32 -5.41 -0.51 -2.12
N VAL A 33 -4.10 -0.41 -1.94
CA VAL A 33 -3.48 0.13 -0.71
C VAL A 33 -3.71 1.63 -0.58
N PHE A 34 -3.82 2.33 -1.72
CA PHE A 34 -4.00 3.78 -1.78
C PHE A 34 -5.44 4.21 -2.07
N ASP A 35 -6.17 3.49 -2.92
CA ASP A 35 -7.49 3.92 -3.40
C ASP A 35 -8.65 3.19 -2.72
N GLY A 36 -8.38 2.17 -1.91
CA GLY A 36 -9.41 1.34 -1.28
C GLY A 36 -10.27 0.54 -2.26
N VAL A 37 -9.99 0.58 -3.57
CA VAL A 37 -10.82 -0.05 -4.60
C VAL A 37 -10.64 -1.56 -4.56
N LYS A 38 -11.75 -2.28 -4.49
CA LYS A 38 -11.80 -3.74 -4.52
C LYS A 38 -11.62 -4.24 -5.96
N ARG A 39 -10.66 -5.13 -6.15
CA ARG A 39 -10.32 -5.77 -7.43
C ARG A 39 -10.46 -7.28 -7.32
N SER A 40 -10.83 -7.94 -8.40
CA SER A 40 -11.00 -9.39 -8.47
C SER A 40 -10.44 -9.92 -9.78
N LEU A 41 -9.55 -10.90 -9.70
CA LEU A 41 -8.98 -11.55 -10.88
C LEU A 41 -9.06 -13.06 -10.73
N VAL A 42 -9.11 -13.76 -11.87
CA VAL A 42 -9.03 -15.22 -11.94
C VAL A 42 -7.84 -15.58 -12.83
N LYS A 43 -6.90 -16.35 -12.28
CA LYS A 43 -5.73 -16.83 -13.03
C LYS A 43 -5.53 -18.33 -12.78
N PRO A 44 -4.91 -19.06 -13.71
CA PRO A 44 -4.31 -20.36 -13.42
C PRO A 44 -3.36 -20.26 -12.22
N VAL A 45 -3.29 -21.31 -11.39
CA VAL A 45 -2.45 -21.29 -10.18
C VAL A 45 -0.94 -21.31 -10.46
N ASP A 46 -0.56 -21.68 -11.68
CA ASP A 46 0.80 -21.69 -12.22
C ASP A 46 1.17 -20.39 -12.96
N ALA A 47 0.25 -19.44 -13.07
CA ALA A 47 0.54 -18.13 -13.64
C ALA A 47 1.31 -17.24 -12.65
N ASN A 48 2.27 -16.47 -13.18
CA ASN A 48 2.98 -15.47 -12.39
C ASN A 48 2.05 -14.32 -11.97
N ALA A 49 2.35 -13.73 -10.82
CA ALA A 49 1.71 -12.53 -10.31
C ALA A 49 2.78 -11.51 -9.92
N GLU A 50 2.53 -10.25 -10.23
CA GLU A 50 3.41 -9.16 -9.84
C GLU A 50 3.22 -8.81 -8.38
N ILE A 51 4.33 -8.64 -7.66
CA ILE A 51 4.36 -8.34 -6.24
C ILE A 51 5.00 -6.97 -6.04
N PRO A 52 4.28 -6.00 -5.45
CA PRO A 52 4.87 -4.70 -5.18
C PRO A 52 5.85 -4.81 -4.02
N MET A 53 7.00 -4.17 -4.16
CA MET A 53 7.91 -3.96 -3.04
C MET A 53 7.31 -2.89 -2.11
N ILE A 54 7.27 -3.19 -0.82
CA ILE A 54 6.82 -2.28 0.24
C ILE A 54 8.04 -2.00 1.10
N ASP A 55 8.63 -0.81 0.96
CA ASP A 55 9.71 -0.34 1.80
C ASP A 55 9.12 0.43 2.98
N LYS A 56 9.36 -0.05 4.20
CA LYS A 56 8.78 0.50 5.43
C LYS A 56 9.86 1.25 6.17
N ARG A 57 9.64 2.54 6.41
CA ARG A 57 10.68 3.42 6.92
C ARG A 57 10.18 4.23 8.11
N PRO A 58 11.03 4.47 9.12
CA PRO A 58 10.77 5.45 10.15
C PRO A 58 10.97 6.86 9.58
N GLY A 59 10.08 7.78 9.90
CA GLY A 59 10.19 9.17 9.50
C GLY A 59 9.75 10.12 10.61
N GLN A 60 10.06 11.39 10.45
CA GLN A 60 9.54 12.47 11.29
C GLN A 60 8.82 13.50 10.41
N VAL A 61 7.68 14.00 10.85
CA VAL A 61 6.99 15.11 10.18
C VAL A 61 7.86 16.37 10.32
N PHE A 62 8.43 16.82 9.21
CA PHE A 62 9.28 17.99 9.17
C PHE A 62 8.46 19.28 9.01
N SER A 63 7.49 19.28 8.10
CA SER A 63 6.57 20.40 7.91
C SER A 63 5.18 19.92 7.49
N VAL A 64 4.17 20.72 7.81
CA VAL A 64 2.77 20.50 7.41
C VAL A 64 2.37 21.66 6.51
N ASN A 65 2.02 21.35 5.27
CA ASN A 65 1.60 22.31 4.25
C ASN A 65 0.08 22.18 4.00
N PRO A 66 -0.56 23.16 3.34
CA PRO A 66 -1.99 23.08 3.05
C PRO A 66 -2.43 21.82 2.28
N ASN A 67 -1.53 21.26 1.45
CA ASN A 67 -1.84 20.15 0.53
C ASN A 67 -1.15 18.82 0.89
N GLY A 68 -0.39 18.76 1.99
CA GLY A 68 0.34 17.55 2.37
C GLY A 68 1.37 17.80 3.46
N ILE A 69 2.26 16.83 3.65
CA ILE A 69 3.33 16.91 4.64
C ILE A 69 4.68 16.65 3.99
N GLN A 70 5.72 17.22 4.58
CA GLN A 70 7.10 16.83 4.29
C GLN A 70 7.61 15.95 5.43
N ILE A 71 8.16 14.80 5.06
CA ILE A 71 8.70 13.80 5.98
C ILE A 71 10.22 13.84 5.86
N MET A 72 10.93 13.88 6.98
CA MET A 72 12.34 13.57 7.05
C MET A 72 12.51 12.08 7.33
N ASP A 73 13.17 11.35 6.46
CA ASP A 73 13.51 9.96 6.69
C ASP A 73 14.52 9.83 7.84
N LEU A 74 14.26 8.99 8.83
CA LEU A 74 15.13 8.89 10.01
C LEU A 74 16.37 8.02 9.79
N GLU A 75 16.47 7.33 8.66
CA GLU A 75 17.66 6.53 8.30
C GLU A 75 18.57 7.27 7.31
N THR A 76 17.99 7.96 6.32
CA THR A 76 18.76 8.68 5.27
C THR A 76 18.82 10.18 5.48
N TYR A 77 18.00 10.75 6.36
CA TYR A 77 17.82 12.20 6.55
C TYR A 77 17.36 12.95 5.29
N GLU A 78 16.88 12.23 4.27
CA GLU A 78 16.31 12.82 3.07
C GLU A 78 14.88 13.30 3.33
N TYR A 79 14.48 14.36 2.63
CA TYR A 79 13.11 14.87 2.68
C TYR A 79 12.26 14.24 1.58
N VAL A 80 11.05 13.83 1.95
CA VAL A 80 10.07 13.23 1.05
C VAL A 80 8.72 13.89 1.25
N ASP A 81 8.10 14.33 0.15
CA ASP A 81 6.75 14.87 0.18
C ASP A 81 5.71 13.75 0.13
N ALA A 82 4.65 13.90 0.92
CA ALA A 82 3.55 12.96 0.98
C ALA A 82 2.19 13.69 1.06
N PRO A 83 1.14 13.17 0.41
CA PRO A 83 -0.21 13.66 0.64
C PRO A 83 -0.66 13.34 2.08
N PHE A 84 -1.69 14.03 2.55
CA PHE A 84 -2.35 13.63 3.79
C PHE A 84 -2.95 12.22 3.66
N PRO A 85 -2.97 11.43 4.75
CA PRO A 85 -3.71 10.17 4.76
C PRO A 85 -5.21 10.45 4.67
N GLU A 86 -5.96 9.50 4.09
CA GLU A 86 -7.42 9.58 4.03
C GLU A 86 -8.06 9.36 5.41
N GLU A 87 -7.37 8.65 6.29
CA GLU A 87 -7.82 8.37 7.65
C GLU A 87 -7.69 9.63 8.54
N GLU A 88 -8.81 10.29 8.85
CA GLU A 88 -8.84 11.57 9.60
C GLU A 88 -8.22 11.45 11.01
N ASP A 89 -8.38 10.30 11.68
CA ASP A 89 -7.75 10.00 12.97
C ASP A 89 -6.21 9.94 12.88
N LEU A 90 -5.68 9.55 11.74
CA LEU A 90 -4.24 9.55 11.50
C LEU A 90 -3.78 10.95 11.15
N LYS A 91 -4.52 11.63 10.27
CA LYS A 91 -4.24 13.00 9.83
C LYS A 91 -4.17 13.99 10.98
N SER A 92 -5.12 13.91 11.93
CA SER A 92 -5.16 14.78 13.12
C SER A 92 -3.94 14.64 14.04
N LYS A 93 -3.20 13.53 13.95
CA LYS A 93 -1.98 13.26 14.74
C LYS A 93 -0.70 13.71 14.03
N LEU A 94 -0.78 14.18 12.78
CA LEU A 94 0.39 14.62 12.01
C LEU A 94 0.75 16.06 12.36
N THR A 95 1.48 16.22 13.45
CA THR A 95 2.07 17.50 13.87
C THR A 95 3.57 17.51 13.60
N VAL A 96 4.15 18.70 13.44
CA VAL A 96 5.60 18.85 13.27
C VAL A 96 6.34 18.20 14.44
N GLY A 97 7.37 17.40 14.13
CA GLY A 97 8.15 16.63 15.10
C GLY A 97 7.58 15.24 15.42
N ALA A 98 6.35 14.93 15.00
CA ALA A 98 5.77 13.60 15.22
C ALA A 98 6.56 12.52 14.47
N GLU A 99 6.93 11.45 15.17
CA GLU A 99 7.52 10.27 14.53
C GLU A 99 6.43 9.39 13.92
N ILE A 100 6.69 8.90 12.72
CA ILE A 100 5.76 8.11 11.93
C ILE A 100 6.43 6.88 11.34
N GLU A 101 5.60 5.90 10.98
CA GLU A 101 5.98 4.86 10.02
C GLU A 101 5.30 5.19 8.69
N TYR A 102 6.10 5.32 7.64
CA TYR A 102 5.61 5.51 6.29
C TYR A 102 6.10 4.39 5.37
N TRP A 103 5.31 4.06 4.37
CA TRP A 103 5.61 3.02 3.39
C TRP A 103 5.82 3.67 2.03
N LYS A 104 6.90 3.30 1.35
CA LYS A 104 7.17 3.61 -0.05
C LYS A 104 6.81 2.40 -0.91
N ILE A 105 5.82 2.57 -1.78
CA ILE A 105 5.23 1.51 -2.60
C ILE A 105 5.04 2.04 -4.01
N LEU A 106 5.73 1.44 -4.99
CA LEU A 106 5.66 1.87 -6.39
C LEU A 106 5.90 3.39 -6.57
N GLY A 107 6.86 3.95 -5.83
CA GLY A 107 7.17 5.39 -5.86
C GLY A 107 6.19 6.29 -5.12
N ARG A 108 5.11 5.76 -4.54
CA ARG A 108 4.11 6.49 -3.76
C ARG A 108 4.34 6.30 -2.26
N ILE A 109 3.96 7.31 -1.48
CA ILE A 109 4.10 7.30 -0.02
C ILE A 109 2.74 7.11 0.64
N LYS A 110 2.69 6.19 1.62
CA LYS A 110 1.55 6.02 2.53
C LYS A 110 2.02 6.14 3.97
N ILE A 111 1.45 7.06 4.72
CA ILE A 111 1.67 7.14 6.17
C ILE A 111 0.77 6.11 6.82
N VAL A 112 1.33 5.26 7.70
CA VAL A 112 0.60 4.10 8.26
C VAL A 112 0.23 4.31 9.72
N ARG A 113 1.14 4.92 10.49
CA ARG A 113 0.89 5.24 11.89
C ARG A 113 1.81 6.35 12.37
N VAL A 114 1.33 7.08 13.38
CA VAL A 114 2.16 7.90 14.28
C VAL A 114 2.61 6.99 15.43
N LYS A 115 3.87 7.09 15.84
CA LYS A 115 4.42 6.35 16.98
C LYS A 115 4.01 6.95 18.32
#